data_AF-A0A6L5YWE1-F1
#
_entry.id   AF-A0A6L5YWE1-F1
#
_cell.length_a   1.000
_cell.length_b   1.000
_cell.length_c   1.000
_cell.angle_alpha   90.00
_cell.angle_beta   90.00
_cell.angle_gamma   90.00
#
_symmetry.space_group_name_H-M   'P 1'
#
loop_
_entity.id
_entity.type
_entity.pdbx_description
1 polymer ?
#
loop_
_entity_poly.entity_id
_entity_poly.type
_entity_poly.pdbx_seq_one_letter_code
_entity_poly.pdbx_strand_id
1 'polypeptide(L)'
;MTRAFQATDRAVFRISGADHRRFLQDLVTNSLDGLGQGAVYAALLTPQGKYLADFFLIGDGDGVLLDADAAQAPDLVQRLGMYKLRAQVAIAPADLSVVQGWDGGHVPAGALADPRDPALGWRLYTDAPGAALEALEPADPADWHALRVALAVPQAGVELIPNDSFILEAGFDRLHGVDFRKGCYVGQEVTARMRHKTELRKGLVRVELAGDPPPPGTPIETAEGKSAGTLYSVAGGFGLAHLRFDRATGPLTAAGVPVLWPGAADASDA
;
A
#
# COMPACT_ATOMS: atom_id res chain seq x y z
N MET A 1 -0.92 25.48 1.92
CA MET A 1 -1.40 25.41 0.53
C MET A 1 -1.45 23.93 0.16
N THR A 2 -1.69 23.53 -1.09
CA THR A 2 -1.58 22.11 -1.44
C THR A 2 -0.10 21.73 -1.51
N ARG A 3 0.29 20.74 -0.72
CA ARG A 3 1.64 20.21 -0.61
C ARG A 3 1.86 19.13 -1.66
N ALA A 4 3.01 19.11 -2.32
CA ALA A 4 3.32 18.08 -3.30
C ALA A 4 4.82 17.87 -3.50
N PHE A 5 5.17 16.68 -3.98
CA PHE A 5 6.52 16.31 -4.40
C PHE A 5 6.49 15.31 -5.56
N GLN A 6 7.59 15.24 -6.30
CA GLN A 6 7.80 14.17 -7.27
C GLN A 6 8.28 12.91 -6.54
N ALA A 7 7.51 11.83 -6.64
CA ALA A 7 7.85 10.54 -6.06
C ALA A 7 8.85 9.80 -6.97
N THR A 8 10.12 9.83 -6.57
CA THR A 8 11.24 9.24 -7.34
C THR A 8 11.44 7.75 -7.08
N ASP A 9 10.73 7.20 -6.10
CA ASP A 9 10.71 5.78 -5.73
C ASP A 9 9.61 4.99 -6.46
N ARG A 10 8.99 5.57 -7.49
CA ARG A 10 7.91 4.96 -8.27
C ARG A 10 8.37 4.67 -9.70
N ALA A 11 7.88 3.56 -10.26
CA ALA A 11 8.07 3.19 -11.66
C ALA A 11 6.72 2.92 -12.33
N VAL A 12 6.52 3.50 -13.51
CA VAL A 12 5.26 3.43 -14.25
C VAL A 12 5.44 2.63 -15.54
N PHE A 13 4.56 1.65 -15.74
CA PHE A 13 4.50 0.81 -16.93
C PHE A 13 3.13 0.93 -17.59
N ARG A 14 3.09 0.82 -18.91
CA ARG A 14 1.87 0.66 -19.68
C ARG A 14 1.65 -0.82 -19.99
N ILE A 15 0.46 -1.30 -19.69
CA ILE A 15 -0.03 -2.64 -20.03
C ILE A 15 -1.10 -2.48 -21.11
N SER A 16 -0.86 -3.06 -22.28
CA SER A 16 -1.73 -2.93 -23.45
C SER A 16 -1.94 -4.27 -24.16
N GLY A 17 -2.74 -4.28 -25.23
CA GLY A 17 -3.07 -5.46 -26.03
C GLY A 17 -4.45 -6.03 -25.72
N ALA A 18 -5.01 -6.84 -26.62
CA ALA A 18 -6.42 -7.23 -26.58
C ALA A 18 -6.85 -7.93 -25.29
N ASP A 19 -5.93 -8.61 -24.60
CA ASP A 19 -6.23 -9.42 -23.40
C ASP A 19 -5.90 -8.72 -22.07
N HIS A 20 -5.38 -7.48 -22.08
CA HIS A 20 -4.78 -6.85 -20.89
C HIS A 20 -5.72 -6.80 -19.67
N ARG A 21 -7.01 -6.46 -19.86
CA ARG A 21 -7.98 -6.37 -18.77
C ARG A 21 -8.23 -7.71 -18.12
N ARG A 22 -8.51 -8.74 -18.92
CA ARG A 22 -8.76 -10.10 -18.42
C ARG A 22 -7.51 -10.65 -17.74
N PHE A 23 -6.36 -10.46 -18.37
CA PHE A 23 -5.06 -10.84 -17.82
C PHE A 23 -4.84 -10.26 -16.42
N LEU A 24 -5.08 -8.97 -16.22
CA LEU A 24 -4.95 -8.34 -14.90
C LEU A 24 -6.06 -8.80 -13.94
N GLN A 25 -7.31 -8.90 -14.40
CA GLN A 25 -8.45 -9.33 -13.58
C GLN A 25 -8.22 -10.70 -12.94
N ASP A 26 -7.57 -11.63 -13.66
CA ASP A 26 -7.29 -12.99 -13.20
C ASP A 26 -6.06 -13.09 -12.26
N LEU A 27 -5.28 -12.01 -12.11
CA LEU A 27 -4.01 -12.03 -11.36
C LEU A 27 -4.01 -11.19 -10.09
N VAL A 28 -4.70 -10.05 -10.10
CA VAL A 28 -4.58 -9.05 -9.03
C VAL A 28 -5.69 -9.15 -7.99
N THR A 29 -5.47 -8.63 -6.79
CA THR A 29 -6.41 -8.77 -5.66
C THR A 29 -7.69 -7.94 -5.77
N ASN A 30 -7.72 -6.92 -6.64
CA ASN A 30 -8.84 -5.99 -6.75
C ASN A 30 -9.51 -6.04 -8.13
N SER A 31 -10.74 -5.54 -8.24
CA SER A 31 -11.46 -5.50 -9.53
C SER A 31 -11.03 -4.31 -10.37
N LEU A 32 -10.87 -4.52 -11.67
CA LEU A 32 -10.55 -3.47 -12.63
C LEU A 32 -11.79 -2.66 -13.05
N ASP A 33 -12.99 -3.01 -12.59
CA ASP A 33 -14.22 -2.28 -12.90
C ASP A 33 -14.16 -0.81 -12.45
N GLY A 34 -13.35 -0.52 -11.43
CA GLY A 34 -13.10 0.83 -10.91
C GLY A 34 -12.19 1.70 -11.77
N LEU A 35 -11.50 1.16 -12.79
CA LEU A 35 -10.53 1.93 -13.60
C LEU A 35 -11.13 3.11 -14.36
N GLY A 36 -12.44 3.11 -14.60
CA GLY A 36 -13.14 4.25 -15.22
C GLY A 36 -13.50 5.37 -14.23
N GLN A 37 -13.32 5.15 -12.93
CA GLN A 37 -13.72 6.06 -11.85
C GLN A 37 -12.52 6.67 -11.10
N GLY A 38 -11.34 6.06 -11.23
CA GLY A 38 -10.12 6.52 -10.58
C GLY A 38 -9.02 5.46 -10.62
N ALA A 39 -7.98 5.69 -9.82
CA ALA A 39 -6.94 4.69 -9.60
C ALA A 39 -7.47 3.52 -8.76
N VAL A 40 -6.98 2.31 -9.02
CA VAL A 40 -7.30 1.10 -8.27
C VAL A 40 -6.04 0.61 -7.57
N TYR A 41 -6.06 0.52 -6.24
CA TYR A 41 -4.98 -0.10 -5.48
C TYR A 41 -5.15 -1.62 -5.46
N ALA A 42 -4.08 -2.37 -5.74
CA ALA A 42 -4.12 -3.83 -5.78
C ALA A 42 -2.74 -4.42 -5.46
N ALA A 43 -2.71 -5.73 -5.25
CA ALA A 43 -1.48 -6.49 -5.15
C ALA A 43 -1.49 -7.72 -6.07
N LEU A 44 -0.28 -8.19 -6.38
CA LEU A 44 -0.02 -9.53 -6.90
C LEU A 44 0.38 -10.44 -5.75
N LEU A 45 -0.17 -11.66 -5.72
CA LEU A 45 0.10 -12.65 -4.69
C LEU A 45 0.79 -13.90 -5.25
N THR A 46 1.42 -14.66 -4.37
CA THR A 46 1.75 -16.06 -4.65
C THR A 46 0.48 -16.91 -4.68
N PRO A 47 0.52 -18.12 -5.26
CA PRO A 47 -0.59 -19.08 -5.14
C PRO A 47 -0.94 -19.43 -3.69
N GLN A 48 0.01 -19.28 -2.76
CA GLN A 48 -0.19 -19.47 -1.31
C GLN A 48 -0.77 -18.22 -0.61
N GLY A 49 -1.16 -17.19 -1.36
CA GLY A 49 -1.76 -15.96 -0.85
C GLY A 49 -0.77 -15.02 -0.15
N LYS A 50 0.53 -15.19 -0.37
CA LYS A 50 1.57 -14.29 0.15
C LYS A 50 1.73 -13.08 -0.75
N TYR A 51 1.95 -11.92 -0.15
CA TYR A 51 2.26 -10.68 -0.86
C TYR A 51 3.49 -10.85 -1.78
N LEU A 52 3.46 -10.28 -2.99
CA LEU A 52 4.62 -10.14 -3.85
C LEU A 52 4.95 -8.68 -4.13
N ALA A 53 3.96 -7.91 -4.58
CA ALA A 53 4.08 -6.48 -4.86
C ALA A 53 2.69 -5.83 -4.81
N ASP A 54 2.61 -4.58 -4.39
CA ASP A 54 1.45 -3.70 -4.54
C ASP A 54 1.69 -2.62 -5.60
N PHE A 55 0.60 -2.13 -6.16
CA PHE A 55 0.63 -1.14 -7.23
C PHE A 55 -0.73 -0.47 -7.39
N PHE A 56 -0.72 0.65 -8.12
CA PHE A 56 -1.91 1.32 -8.60
C PHE A 56 -2.13 0.96 -10.07
N LEU A 57 -3.37 0.70 -10.43
CA LEU A 57 -3.81 0.53 -11.81
C LEU A 57 -4.66 1.75 -12.20
N ILE A 58 -4.38 2.32 -13.37
CA ILE A 58 -5.03 3.53 -13.88
C ILE A 58 -5.46 3.29 -15.33
N GLY A 59 -6.69 3.65 -15.68
CA GLY A 59 -7.14 3.58 -17.08
C GLY A 59 -6.33 4.52 -17.97
N ASP A 60 -5.84 4.02 -19.10
CA ASP A 60 -5.04 4.80 -20.07
C ASP A 60 -5.45 4.44 -21.50
N GLY A 61 -6.51 5.09 -21.99
CA GLY A 61 -7.08 4.82 -23.31
C GLY A 61 -7.51 3.35 -23.46
N ASP A 62 -6.85 2.64 -24.38
CA ASP A 62 -7.06 1.22 -24.65
C ASP A 62 -6.15 0.29 -23.81
N GLY A 63 -5.42 0.84 -22.85
CA GLY A 63 -4.55 0.13 -21.91
C GLY A 63 -4.74 0.54 -20.46
N VAL A 64 -3.78 0.16 -19.63
CA VAL A 64 -3.73 0.42 -18.18
C VAL A 64 -2.32 0.83 -17.80
N LEU A 65 -2.16 1.91 -17.04
CA LEU A 65 -0.90 2.20 -16.36
C LEU A 65 -0.82 1.39 -15.06
N LEU A 66 0.37 0.88 -14.78
CA LEU A 66 0.75 0.23 -13.54
C LEU A 66 1.84 1.08 -12.87
N ASP A 67 1.51 1.65 -11.73
CA ASP A 67 2.40 2.43 -10.86
C ASP A 67 2.80 1.56 -9.65
N ALA A 68 4.07 1.16 -9.59
CA ALA A 68 4.62 0.31 -8.54
C ALA A 68 5.84 0.96 -7.87
N ASP A 69 6.24 0.41 -6.71
CA ASP A 69 7.53 0.70 -6.12
C ASP A 69 8.66 0.37 -7.11
N ALA A 70 9.60 1.30 -7.29
CA ALA A 70 10.65 1.21 -8.29
C ALA A 70 11.64 0.05 -8.00
N ALA A 71 11.86 -0.28 -6.73
CA ALA A 71 12.74 -1.39 -6.35
C ALA A 71 12.08 -2.76 -6.60
N GLN A 72 10.75 -2.86 -6.46
CA GLN A 72 9.99 -4.10 -6.73
C GLN A 72 9.60 -4.27 -8.20
N ALA A 73 9.54 -3.18 -8.97
CA ALA A 73 9.08 -3.17 -10.35
C ALA A 73 9.74 -4.20 -11.29
N PRO A 74 11.07 -4.42 -11.28
CA PRO A 74 11.68 -5.41 -12.18
C PRO A 74 11.17 -6.84 -11.95
N ASP A 75 11.06 -7.27 -10.69
CA ASP A 75 10.56 -8.61 -10.34
C ASP A 75 9.05 -8.72 -10.63
N LEU A 76 8.28 -7.66 -10.35
CA LEU A 76 6.86 -7.60 -10.69
C LEU A 76 6.61 -7.78 -12.19
N VAL A 77 7.32 -7.02 -13.04
CA VAL A 77 7.19 -7.11 -14.51
C VAL A 77 7.61 -8.49 -15.01
N GLN A 78 8.71 -9.05 -14.47
CA GLN A 78 9.12 -10.41 -14.80
C GLN A 78 8.02 -11.44 -14.47
N ARG A 79 7.41 -11.33 -13.28
CA ARG A 79 6.32 -12.24 -12.86
C ARG A 79 5.07 -12.11 -13.72
N LEU A 80 4.63 -10.88 -14.00
CA LEU A 80 3.53 -10.64 -14.94
C LEU A 80 3.85 -11.25 -16.31
N GLY A 81 5.09 -11.12 -16.79
CA GLY A 81 5.56 -11.76 -18.02
C GLY A 81 5.42 -13.29 -18.01
N MET A 82 5.71 -13.95 -16.89
CA MET A 82 5.54 -15.40 -16.74
C MET A 82 4.06 -15.83 -16.81
N TYR A 83 3.14 -15.03 -16.28
CA TYR A 83 1.70 -15.33 -16.32
C TYR A 83 1.05 -15.07 -17.67
N LYS A 84 1.72 -14.35 -18.59
CA LYS A 84 1.16 -13.94 -19.87
C LYS A 84 0.74 -15.12 -20.77
N LEU A 85 1.30 -16.33 -20.62
CA LEU A 85 1.05 -17.54 -21.43
C LEU A 85 0.00 -17.40 -22.56
N ARG A 86 0.45 -16.99 -23.75
CA ARG A 86 -0.33 -16.75 -24.99
C ARG A 86 -1.29 -15.55 -25.00
N ALA A 87 -1.57 -14.91 -23.87
CA ALA A 87 -2.32 -13.66 -23.81
C ALA A 87 -1.63 -12.57 -24.65
N GLN A 88 -2.43 -11.86 -25.43
CA GLN A 88 -1.99 -10.72 -26.24
C GLN A 88 -1.85 -9.49 -25.36
N VAL A 89 -0.78 -9.47 -24.56
CA VAL A 89 -0.45 -8.39 -23.62
C VAL A 89 0.96 -7.87 -23.84
N ALA A 90 1.16 -6.56 -23.90
CA ALA A 90 2.48 -5.94 -23.84
C ALA A 90 2.63 -5.18 -22.52
N ILE A 91 3.83 -5.22 -21.94
CA ILE A 91 4.19 -4.46 -20.73
C ILE A 91 5.45 -3.68 -21.11
N ALA A 92 5.36 -2.35 -21.08
CA ALA A 92 6.46 -1.46 -21.45
C ALA A 92 6.56 -0.29 -20.46
N PRO A 93 7.74 0.29 -20.23
CA PRO A 93 7.86 1.54 -19.49
C PRO A 93 6.97 2.63 -20.10
N ALA A 94 6.36 3.46 -19.25
CA ALA A 94 5.49 4.55 -19.70
C ALA A 94 6.20 5.91 -19.79
N ASP A 95 7.43 6.02 -19.30
CA ASP A 95 8.22 7.26 -19.21
C ASP A 95 7.46 8.41 -18.51
N LEU A 96 6.62 8.07 -17.53
CA LEU A 96 5.87 9.01 -16.71
C LEU A 96 6.47 9.11 -15.30
N SER A 97 6.51 10.33 -14.79
CA SER A 97 6.77 10.61 -13.38
C SER A 97 5.47 10.59 -12.57
N VAL A 98 5.59 10.25 -11.29
CA VAL A 98 4.49 10.34 -10.33
C VAL A 98 4.70 11.58 -9.47
N VAL A 99 3.71 12.47 -9.45
CA VAL A 99 3.62 13.57 -8.48
C VAL A 99 2.55 13.20 -7.48
N GLN A 100 2.87 13.31 -6.19
CA GLN A 100 1.94 13.07 -5.11
C GLN A 100 1.68 14.40 -4.40
N GLY A 101 0.43 14.66 -4.08
CA GLY A 101 0.08 15.86 -3.32
C GLY A 101 -1.10 15.65 -2.40
N TRP A 102 -1.13 16.41 -1.31
CA TRP A 102 -2.13 16.36 -0.26
C TRP A 102 -2.28 17.74 0.37
N ASP A 103 -3.25 17.87 1.26
CA ASP A 103 -3.66 19.13 1.89
C ASP A 103 -4.10 20.23 0.90
N GLY A 104 -4.77 21.26 1.43
CA GLY A 104 -5.25 22.39 0.62
C GLY A 104 -6.41 22.03 -0.32
N GLY A 105 -6.74 22.98 -1.21
CA GLY A 105 -7.88 22.85 -2.11
C GLY A 105 -7.54 22.81 -3.60
N HIS A 106 -6.27 22.99 -3.99
CA HIS A 106 -5.88 22.98 -5.39
C HIS A 106 -5.45 21.58 -5.81
N VAL A 107 -6.17 20.95 -6.73
CA VAL A 107 -5.83 19.65 -7.30
C VAL A 107 -5.52 19.86 -8.79
N PRO A 108 -4.32 19.49 -9.28
CA PRO A 108 -3.98 19.62 -10.69
C PRO A 108 -4.96 18.87 -11.60
N ALA A 109 -5.20 19.41 -12.80
CA ALA A 109 -6.03 18.74 -13.79
C ALA A 109 -5.42 17.37 -14.16
N GLY A 110 -6.26 16.33 -14.21
CA GLY A 110 -5.82 14.96 -14.49
C GLY A 110 -5.24 14.21 -13.28
N ALA A 111 -5.09 14.85 -12.12
CA ALA A 111 -4.76 14.14 -10.89
C ALA A 111 -5.94 13.26 -10.45
N LEU A 112 -5.61 12.11 -9.89
CA LEU A 112 -6.55 11.11 -9.39
C LEU A 112 -6.44 11.05 -7.88
N ALA A 113 -7.57 10.96 -7.18
CA ALA A 113 -7.58 10.74 -5.74
C ALA A 113 -6.82 9.43 -5.39
N ASP A 114 -6.05 9.44 -4.30
CA ASP A 114 -5.41 8.23 -3.81
C ASP A 114 -6.50 7.28 -3.27
N PRO A 115 -6.65 6.09 -3.84
CA PRO A 115 -7.79 5.22 -3.55
C PRO A 115 -7.70 4.53 -2.18
N ARG A 116 -6.58 4.67 -1.48
CA ARG A 116 -6.34 3.98 -0.20
C ARG A 116 -6.95 4.72 0.98
N ASP A 117 -6.93 6.05 0.92
CA ASP A 117 -7.46 6.95 1.95
C ASP A 117 -7.56 8.37 1.36
N PRO A 118 -8.72 9.07 1.47
CA PRO A 118 -8.85 10.45 0.98
C PRO A 118 -7.83 11.43 1.58
N ALA A 119 -7.35 11.19 2.80
CA ALA A 119 -6.35 12.03 3.47
C ALA A 119 -4.95 11.91 2.84
N LEU A 120 -4.69 10.87 2.04
CA LEU A 120 -3.47 10.76 1.22
C LEU A 120 -3.48 11.68 0.00
N GLY A 121 -4.60 12.37 -0.26
CA GLY A 121 -4.73 13.35 -1.33
C GLY A 121 -4.84 12.70 -2.71
N TRP A 122 -3.88 13.00 -3.58
CA TRP A 122 -3.95 12.69 -5.01
C TRP A 122 -2.61 12.29 -5.61
N ARG A 123 -2.69 11.65 -6.78
CA ARG A 123 -1.57 11.23 -7.63
C ARG A 123 -1.76 11.80 -9.03
N LEU A 124 -0.69 12.32 -9.61
CA LEU A 124 -0.65 12.76 -11.00
C LEU A 124 0.46 12.00 -11.74
N TYR A 125 0.12 11.50 -12.92
CA TYR A 125 1.04 10.81 -13.82
C TYR A 125 1.36 11.74 -14.98
N THR A 126 2.62 12.19 -15.11
CA THR A 126 2.99 13.25 -16.05
C THR A 126 4.42 13.08 -16.58
N ASP A 127 4.65 13.50 -17.82
CA ASP A 127 5.98 13.64 -18.43
C ASP A 127 6.66 14.97 -18.08
N ALA A 128 5.92 15.91 -17.48
CA ALA A 128 6.39 17.24 -17.09
C ALA A 128 6.19 17.51 -15.58
N PRO A 129 6.85 16.76 -14.67
CA PRO A 129 6.66 16.91 -13.23
C PRO A 129 7.05 18.31 -12.71
N GLY A 130 8.05 18.96 -13.31
CA GLY A 130 8.46 20.31 -12.94
C GLY A 130 7.33 21.33 -13.10
N ALA A 131 6.68 21.34 -14.27
CA ALA A 131 5.54 22.22 -14.55
C ALA A 131 4.34 21.92 -13.63
N ALA A 132 4.10 20.64 -13.32
CA ALA A 132 3.03 20.25 -12.40
C ALA A 132 3.24 20.75 -10.97
N LEU A 133 4.50 20.95 -10.55
CA LEU A 133 4.86 21.40 -9.21
C LEU A 133 4.94 22.93 -9.07
N GLU A 134 5.00 23.70 -10.17
CA GLU A 134 5.20 25.16 -10.15
C GLU A 134 4.17 25.93 -9.29
N ALA A 135 2.92 25.46 -9.28
CA ALA A 135 1.82 26.10 -8.55
C ALA A 135 1.53 25.48 -7.16
N LEU A 136 2.40 24.58 -6.69
CA LEU A 136 2.19 23.79 -5.47
C LEU A 136 3.23 24.15 -4.41
N GLU A 137 2.89 23.91 -3.14
CA GLU A 137 3.82 24.01 -2.02
C GLU A 137 4.74 22.79 -2.05
N PRO A 138 6.07 22.94 -2.18
CA PRO A 138 6.98 21.79 -2.14
C PRO A 138 6.88 21.08 -0.79
N ALA A 139 6.82 19.75 -0.83
CA ALA A 139 6.82 18.91 0.35
C ALA A 139 8.06 18.02 0.41
N ASP A 140 8.49 17.64 1.62
CA ASP A 140 9.57 16.68 1.81
C ASP A 140 9.00 15.24 1.76
N PRO A 141 9.69 14.27 1.16
CA PRO A 141 9.36 12.85 1.31
C PRO A 141 9.16 12.40 2.78
N ALA A 142 9.80 13.05 3.75
CA ALA A 142 9.60 12.82 5.17
C ALA A 142 8.18 13.21 5.66
N ASP A 143 7.57 14.25 5.08
CA ASP A 143 6.19 14.63 5.39
C ASP A 143 5.21 13.56 4.89
N TRP A 144 5.45 13.05 3.68
CA TRP A 144 4.69 11.92 3.12
C TRP A 144 4.85 10.65 3.96
N HIS A 145 6.07 10.37 4.41
CA HIS A 145 6.36 9.27 5.35
C HIS A 145 5.59 9.44 6.66
N ALA A 146 5.51 10.64 7.21
CA ALA A 146 4.72 10.90 8.42
C ALA A 146 3.22 10.69 8.18
N LEU A 147 2.69 11.15 7.05
CA LEU A 147 1.29 10.99 6.67
C LEU A 147 0.90 9.50 6.54
N ARG A 148 1.71 8.70 5.84
CA ARG A 148 1.43 7.25 5.72
C ARG A 148 1.46 6.54 7.07
N VAL A 149 2.39 6.90 7.96
CA VAL A 149 2.46 6.32 9.32
C VAL A 149 1.22 6.71 10.11
N ALA A 150 0.80 7.98 10.03
CA ALA A 150 -0.41 8.46 10.68
C ALA A 150 -1.67 7.74 10.18
N LEU A 151 -1.74 7.35 8.91
CA LEU A 151 -2.89 6.67 8.30
C LEU A 151 -2.77 5.14 8.27
N ALA A 152 -1.78 4.57 8.97
CA ALA A 152 -1.50 3.14 8.99
C ALA A 152 -1.29 2.51 7.60
N VAL A 153 -0.73 3.26 6.66
CA VAL A 153 -0.50 2.84 5.27
C VAL A 153 0.89 2.20 5.16
N PRO A 154 0.97 0.91 4.80
CA PRO A 154 2.24 0.20 4.72
C PRO A 154 3.07 0.61 3.49
N GLN A 155 4.37 0.35 3.54
CA GLN A 155 5.30 0.58 2.45
C GLN A 155 5.95 -0.74 1.97
N ALA A 156 6.09 -0.85 0.65
CA ALA A 156 6.84 -1.91 -0.02
C ALA A 156 8.26 -2.05 0.56
N GLY A 157 8.66 -3.28 0.90
CA GLY A 157 10.00 -3.56 1.42
C GLY A 157 10.23 -3.18 2.89
N VAL A 158 9.28 -2.49 3.54
CA VAL A 158 9.34 -2.13 4.96
C VAL A 158 8.34 -2.97 5.76
N GLU A 159 7.04 -2.71 5.62
CA GLU A 159 5.97 -3.53 6.22
C GLU A 159 5.48 -4.63 5.27
N LEU A 160 5.60 -4.41 3.95
CA LEU A 160 5.19 -5.37 2.92
C LEU A 160 6.40 -6.16 2.41
N ILE A 161 6.59 -7.35 2.98
CA ILE A 161 7.72 -8.22 2.68
C ILE A 161 7.27 -9.30 1.68
N PRO A 162 7.84 -9.35 0.46
CA PRO A 162 7.53 -10.37 -0.52
C PRO A 162 7.71 -11.79 0.03
N ASN A 163 6.75 -12.68 -0.28
CA ASN A 163 6.67 -14.06 0.17
C ASN A 163 6.40 -14.26 1.68
N ASP A 164 6.33 -13.20 2.48
CA ASP A 164 6.08 -13.30 3.92
C ASP A 164 4.77 -12.63 4.36
N SER A 165 4.53 -11.38 3.96
CA SER A 165 3.34 -10.64 4.39
C SER A 165 2.05 -11.23 3.83
N PHE A 166 0.97 -11.13 4.61
CA PHE A 166 -0.39 -11.39 4.16
C PHE A 166 -1.15 -10.07 4.02
N ILE A 167 -1.81 -9.85 2.88
CA ILE A 167 -2.43 -8.55 2.57
C ILE A 167 -3.51 -8.12 3.59
N LEU A 168 -4.27 -9.06 4.16
CA LEU A 168 -5.29 -8.70 5.16
C LEU A 168 -4.66 -8.32 6.50
N GLU A 169 -3.53 -8.94 6.87
CA GLU A 169 -2.76 -8.50 8.03
C GLU A 169 -2.12 -7.14 7.79
N ALA A 170 -1.84 -6.76 6.53
CA ALA A 170 -1.30 -5.46 6.16
C ALA A 170 -2.38 -4.38 5.91
N GLY A 171 -3.66 -4.67 6.18
CA GLY A 171 -4.73 -3.69 6.09
C GLY A 171 -5.30 -3.45 4.69
N PHE A 172 -5.06 -4.32 3.71
CA PHE A 172 -5.55 -4.13 2.34
C PHE A 172 -7.07 -4.03 2.23
N ASP A 173 -7.82 -4.63 3.16
CA ASP A 173 -9.29 -4.48 3.21
C ASP A 173 -9.67 -3.02 3.49
N ARG A 174 -9.10 -2.45 4.55
CA ARG A 174 -9.27 -1.03 4.93
C ARG A 174 -8.80 -0.07 3.84
N LEU A 175 -7.69 -0.41 3.17
CA LEU A 175 -7.07 0.42 2.13
C LEU A 175 -7.65 0.17 0.73
N HIS A 176 -8.81 -0.48 0.63
CA HIS A 176 -9.49 -0.76 -0.63
C HIS A 176 -8.61 -1.49 -1.67
N GLY A 177 -7.66 -2.31 -1.20
CA GLY A 177 -6.67 -3.02 -2.01
C GLY A 177 -7.07 -4.44 -2.43
N VAL A 178 -8.25 -4.91 -2.02
CA VAL A 178 -8.77 -6.24 -2.32
C VAL A 178 -10.28 -6.19 -2.51
N ASP A 179 -10.79 -6.86 -3.54
CA ASP A 179 -12.22 -7.05 -3.73
C ASP A 179 -12.59 -8.51 -3.41
N PHE A 180 -13.50 -8.71 -2.46
CA PHE A 180 -13.98 -10.04 -2.09
C PHE A 180 -15.13 -10.54 -2.96
N ARG A 181 -15.70 -9.67 -3.82
CA ARG A 181 -16.83 -9.98 -4.70
C ARG A 181 -16.41 -10.26 -6.14
N LYS A 182 -15.15 -9.98 -6.50
CA LYS A 182 -14.63 -10.28 -7.84
C LYS A 182 -14.47 -11.78 -8.09
N GLY A 183 -14.31 -12.12 -9.36
CA GLY A 183 -13.96 -13.48 -9.79
C GLY A 183 -12.59 -13.96 -9.31
N CYS A 184 -12.23 -15.18 -9.70
CA CYS A 184 -11.00 -15.83 -9.25
C CYS A 184 -9.73 -15.02 -9.58
N TYR A 185 -8.80 -14.98 -8.63
CA TYR A 185 -7.46 -14.46 -8.86
C TYR A 185 -6.41 -15.30 -8.11
N VAL A 186 -5.14 -15.18 -8.49
CA VAL A 186 -4.04 -15.95 -7.88
C VAL A 186 -3.94 -15.68 -6.37
N GLY A 187 -3.96 -16.75 -5.56
CA GLY A 187 -3.82 -16.65 -4.11
C GLY A 187 -5.11 -16.33 -3.34
N GLN A 188 -6.24 -16.18 -4.03
CA GLN A 188 -7.53 -15.80 -3.42
C GLN A 188 -7.99 -16.76 -2.31
N GLU A 189 -7.75 -18.07 -2.42
CA GLU A 189 -8.24 -19.07 -1.44
C GLU A 189 -7.81 -18.74 0.00
N VAL A 190 -6.54 -18.35 0.18
CA VAL A 190 -6.00 -18.02 1.49
C VAL A 190 -6.57 -16.69 1.99
N THR A 191 -6.64 -15.69 1.12
CA THR A 191 -7.26 -14.38 1.43
C THR A 191 -8.72 -14.53 1.86
N ALA A 192 -9.52 -15.27 1.08
CA ALA A 192 -10.91 -15.54 1.38
C ALA A 192 -11.06 -16.28 2.72
N ARG A 193 -10.26 -17.33 2.96
CA ARG A 193 -10.27 -18.07 4.23
C ARG A 193 -9.94 -17.18 5.43
N MET A 194 -9.02 -16.23 5.28
CA MET A 194 -8.68 -15.28 6.34
C MET A 194 -9.84 -14.33 6.65
N ARG A 195 -10.53 -13.81 5.62
CA ARG A 195 -11.71 -12.95 5.79
C ARG A 195 -12.86 -13.65 6.52
N HIS A 196 -13.09 -14.94 6.25
CA HIS A 196 -14.19 -15.70 6.87
C HIS A 196 -13.96 -16.09 8.34
N LYS A 197 -12.74 -15.96 8.89
CA LYS A 197 -12.38 -16.43 10.23
C LYS A 197 -12.86 -15.54 11.40
N THR A 198 -13.82 -14.64 11.14
CA THR A 198 -14.44 -13.66 12.05
C THR A 198 -13.49 -12.58 12.59
N GLU A 199 -12.27 -12.92 13.00
CA GLU A 199 -11.29 -11.94 13.51
C GLU A 199 -9.84 -12.31 13.13
N LEU A 200 -9.06 -11.30 12.71
CA LEU A 200 -7.61 -11.44 12.55
C LEU A 200 -6.96 -11.53 13.93
N ARG A 201 -5.98 -12.42 14.10
CA ARG A 201 -5.24 -12.59 15.37
C ARG A 201 -3.98 -11.73 15.47
N LYS A 202 -3.54 -11.19 14.34
CA LYS A 202 -2.36 -10.34 14.22
C LYS A 202 -2.50 -9.47 12.98
N GLY A 203 -1.79 -8.34 12.96
CA GLY A 203 -1.84 -7.41 11.85
C GLY A 203 -1.05 -6.14 12.11
N LEU A 204 -0.90 -5.36 11.05
CA LEU A 204 -0.28 -4.06 11.04
C LEU A 204 -1.25 -3.03 11.63
N VAL A 205 -0.78 -2.30 12.63
CA VAL A 205 -1.53 -1.25 13.30
C VAL A 205 -0.65 -0.02 13.50
N ARG A 206 -1.28 1.13 13.66
CA ARG A 206 -0.60 2.32 14.17
C ARG A 206 -0.53 2.26 15.70
N VAL A 207 0.63 2.60 16.23
CA VAL A 207 0.89 2.73 17.67
C VAL A 207 1.43 4.11 17.97
N GLU A 208 1.20 4.60 19.17
CA GLU A 208 1.83 5.81 19.72
C GLU A 208 3.04 5.40 20.58
N LEU A 209 4.10 6.19 20.52
CA LEU A 209 5.37 5.96 21.20
C LEU A 209 5.56 7.08 22.23
N ALA A 210 5.51 6.73 23.52
CA ALA A 210 5.63 7.69 24.61
C ALA A 210 7.10 7.97 24.95
N GLY A 211 7.83 8.55 24.01
CA GLY A 211 9.26 8.89 24.15
C GLY A 211 9.97 8.94 22.80
N ASP A 212 11.31 8.96 22.84
CA ASP A 212 12.11 8.91 21.62
C ASP A 212 11.88 7.59 20.88
N PRO A 213 11.51 7.61 19.59
CA PRO A 213 11.14 6.40 18.88
C PRO A 213 12.36 5.47 18.70
N PRO A 214 12.26 4.19 19.08
CA PRO A 214 13.32 3.23 18.82
C PRO A 214 13.42 2.93 17.32
N PRO A 215 14.56 2.39 16.84
CA PRO A 215 14.76 2.16 15.42
C PRO A 215 13.78 1.10 14.86
N PRO A 216 13.42 1.20 13.57
CA PRO A 216 12.67 0.15 12.87
C PRO A 216 13.31 -1.23 13.03
N GLY A 217 12.49 -2.27 13.13
CA GLY A 217 12.89 -3.65 13.42
C GLY A 217 12.93 -3.99 14.92
N THR A 218 12.76 -3.00 15.80
CA THR A 218 12.77 -3.23 17.25
C THR A 218 11.59 -4.14 17.66
N PRO A 219 11.84 -5.23 18.42
CA PRO A 219 10.77 -6.05 18.97
C PRO A 219 9.89 -5.24 19.92
N ILE A 220 8.57 -5.44 19.82
CA ILE A 220 7.61 -4.96 20.80
C ILE A 220 7.35 -6.10 21.78
N GLU A 221 7.48 -5.81 23.06
CA GLU A 221 7.42 -6.79 24.15
C GLU A 221 6.32 -6.45 25.15
N THR A 222 5.70 -7.49 25.71
CA THR A 222 4.80 -7.36 26.87
C THR A 222 5.59 -7.02 28.13
N ALA A 223 4.93 -6.58 29.21
CA ALA A 223 5.54 -6.42 30.54
C ALA A 223 6.30 -7.67 31.06
N GLU A 224 5.96 -8.87 30.59
CA GLU A 224 6.66 -10.12 30.93
C GLU A 224 7.89 -10.42 30.05
N GLY A 225 8.28 -9.51 29.16
CA GLY A 225 9.41 -9.69 28.23
C GLY A 225 9.13 -10.63 27.04
N LYS A 226 7.86 -11.00 26.78
CA LYS A 226 7.48 -11.81 25.63
C LYS A 226 7.27 -10.92 24.40
N SER A 227 7.73 -11.36 23.23
CA SER A 227 7.47 -10.68 21.96
C SER A 227 5.96 -10.66 21.64
N ALA A 228 5.43 -9.45 21.49
CA ALA A 228 4.08 -9.11 21.05
C ALA A 228 4.06 -8.63 19.59
N GLY A 229 5.20 -8.29 18.99
CA GLY A 229 5.28 -7.86 17.60
C GLY A 229 6.60 -7.22 17.24
N THR A 230 6.59 -6.45 16.14
CA THR A 230 7.76 -5.72 15.63
C THR A 230 7.33 -4.33 15.20
N LEU A 231 8.12 -3.32 15.59
CA LEU A 231 8.00 -1.94 15.14
C LEU A 231 8.68 -1.77 13.78
N TYR A 232 8.04 -1.07 12.85
CA TYR A 232 8.56 -0.76 11.52
C TYR A 232 8.75 0.76 11.38
N SER A 233 8.02 1.39 10.45
CA SER A 233 8.11 2.82 10.21
C SER A 233 7.74 3.63 11.45
N VAL A 234 8.50 4.69 11.70
CA VAL A 234 8.29 5.62 12.81
C VAL A 234 8.26 7.06 12.28
N ALA A 235 7.33 7.87 12.76
CA ALA A 235 7.24 9.29 12.44
C ALA A 235 6.35 10.04 13.44
N GLY A 236 6.78 11.23 13.88
CA GLY A 236 5.94 12.14 14.67
C GLY A 236 5.38 11.56 15.97
N GLY A 237 6.15 10.69 16.67
CA GLY A 237 5.68 10.00 17.88
C GLY A 237 4.77 8.79 17.63
N PHE A 238 4.52 8.46 16.37
CA PHE A 238 3.77 7.26 15.97
C PHE A 238 4.68 6.24 15.30
N GLY A 239 4.22 5.00 15.25
CA GLY A 239 4.84 3.95 14.46
C GLY A 239 3.84 2.98 13.86
N LEU A 240 4.27 2.26 12.83
CA LEU A 240 3.57 1.10 12.30
C LEU A 240 4.16 -0.15 12.94
N ALA A 241 3.30 -1.00 13.49
CA ALA A 241 3.71 -2.20 14.19
C ALA A 241 2.90 -3.39 13.70
N HIS A 242 3.58 -4.51 13.39
CA HIS A 242 2.89 -5.78 13.22
C HIS A 242 2.75 -6.43 14.59
N LEU A 243 1.53 -6.43 15.13
CA LEU A 243 1.23 -6.91 16.47
C LEU A 243 0.47 -8.23 16.43
N ARG A 244 0.76 -9.07 17.41
CA ARG A 244 -0.06 -10.19 17.83
C ARG A 244 -1.12 -9.70 18.81
N PHE A 245 -2.36 -9.59 18.35
CA PHE A 245 -3.45 -9.01 19.14
C PHE A 245 -3.76 -9.83 20.40
N ASP A 246 -3.56 -11.15 20.35
CA ASP A 246 -3.67 -12.05 21.50
C ASP A 246 -2.64 -11.79 22.61
N ARG A 247 -1.56 -11.05 22.31
CA ARG A 247 -0.49 -10.69 23.25
C ARG A 247 -0.45 -9.20 23.58
N ALA A 248 -1.04 -8.37 22.73
CA ALA A 248 -1.05 -6.92 22.86
C ALA A 248 -2.23 -6.42 23.71
N THR A 249 -2.49 -7.06 24.86
CA THR A 249 -3.65 -6.78 25.73
C THR A 249 -3.28 -6.00 27.00
N GLY A 250 -2.01 -5.69 27.20
CA GLY A 250 -1.49 -5.00 28.38
C GLY A 250 -0.36 -4.05 28.01
N PRO A 251 0.42 -3.56 28.99
CA PRO A 251 1.53 -2.64 28.70
C PRO A 251 2.54 -3.25 27.72
N LEU A 252 2.87 -2.47 26.70
CA LEU A 252 3.84 -2.82 25.68
C LEU A 252 5.03 -1.86 25.73
N THR A 253 6.22 -2.36 25.41
CA THR A 253 7.41 -1.55 25.24
C THR A 253 8.20 -1.96 24.00
N ALA A 254 8.96 -1.03 23.44
CA ALA A 254 9.95 -1.28 22.40
C ALA A 254 11.27 -0.65 22.86
N ALA A 255 12.28 -1.47 23.15
CA ALA A 255 13.55 -1.02 23.75
C ALA A 255 13.38 -0.10 24.98
N GLY A 256 12.39 -0.39 25.82
CA GLY A 256 12.07 0.40 27.03
C GLY A 256 11.16 1.62 26.79
N VAL A 257 10.89 1.99 25.54
CA VAL A 257 9.94 3.06 25.20
C VAL A 257 8.51 2.50 25.28
N PRO A 258 7.59 3.12 26.05
CA PRO A 258 6.21 2.65 26.11
C PRO A 258 5.52 2.76 24.75
N VAL A 259 4.82 1.69 24.37
CA VAL A 259 4.05 1.59 23.13
C VAL A 259 2.57 1.56 23.50
N LEU A 260 1.81 2.54 23.02
CA LEU A 260 0.38 2.66 23.27
C LEU A 260 -0.39 2.20 22.01
N TRP A 261 -1.26 1.22 22.20
CA TRP A 261 -2.18 0.74 21.18
C TRP A 261 -3.58 0.66 21.80
N PRO A 262 -4.57 1.41 21.28
CA PRO A 262 -5.92 1.44 21.85
C PRO A 262 -6.69 0.11 21.68
N GLY A 263 -6.11 -0.87 20.97
CA GLY A 263 -6.75 -2.15 20.67
C GLY A 263 -7.61 -2.08 19.41
N ALA A 264 -8.30 -3.19 19.11
CA ALA A 264 -9.13 -3.32 17.90
C ALA A 264 -10.51 -2.67 18.03
N ALA A 265 -10.90 -2.16 19.21
CA ALA A 265 -12.24 -1.63 19.49
C ALA A 265 -12.57 -0.31 18.76
N ASP A 266 -11.56 0.38 18.20
CA ASP A 266 -11.71 1.71 17.58
C ASP A 266 -11.32 1.76 16.09
N ALA A 267 -11.08 0.62 15.43
CA ALA A 267 -10.65 0.60 14.02
C ALA A 267 -11.78 0.83 13.00
N SER A 268 -13.01 1.09 13.46
CA SER A 268 -14.19 1.33 12.61
C SER A 268 -14.64 2.79 12.52
N ASP A 269 -14.00 3.73 13.24
CA ASP A 269 -14.44 5.13 13.35
C ASP A 269 -13.31 6.17 13.16
N ALA A 270 -12.25 5.82 12.42
CA ALA A 270 -11.24 6.77 11.96
C ALA A 270 -11.07 6.71 10.45
#